data_AF-A0A928EZD0-F1
#
_entry.id   AF-A0A928EZD0-F1
#
_cell.length_a   1.000
_cell.length_b   1.000
_cell.length_c   1.000
_cell.angle_alpha   90.00
_cell.angle_beta   90.00
_cell.angle_gamma   90.00
#
_symmetry.space_group_name_H-M   'P 1'
#
loop_
_entity.id
_entity.type
_entity.pdbx_description
1 polymer ?
#
loop_
_entity_poly.entity_id
_entity_poly.type
_entity_poly.pdbx_seq_one_letter_code
_entity_poly.pdbx_strand_id
1 'polypeptide(L)'
;MGFRMIFAGLLFFFNPCINLFDIFPDFIGCILISSGLYKLSDVEGRFFAARQISNRLIAIYLSKLFFWVYATGSWKDGFLPLTFIYAVIEIIMMIGLCSSLYGGIEYTCNLHGGDKHLSQINTVSKYTVIFMIVKNALAFVPEAFELARPSQNDLSYHIDPVITIADYKQYAVLFFTVLVLILGIYYIIVNHRFFRGLANDRVFCAELQKIYDQNVTSNETLVISRRFRRFFIISTIAAFLTIDFAPDSVNILPDILCYALIFAAFLCLGGKRTAPVAVGIPLMLISVVTLVFRAITDAGVNRIMGYETYNVSRIRIVETGEAFVIGVALIVCEMILFVLLVALSSRRAAKLYNVSTGDSISVAFPTVCASFVAVLSALSYVCPYLKAYFHYGYINNTLTGGYLERMAQKVEMIQGVCNLFIFFAVLLFAYSIYHNSRKVNLRFNLHFNSNLV
;
A
#
# COMPACT_ATOMS: atom_id res chain seq x y z
N MET A 1 24.46 -12.70 1.29
CA MET A 1 23.45 -12.57 0.21
C MET A 1 22.03 -12.70 0.75
N GLY A 2 21.03 -12.27 -0.02
CA GLY A 2 19.63 -12.15 0.43
C GLY A 2 18.79 -13.43 0.43
N PHE A 3 19.39 -14.62 0.25
CA PHE A 3 18.66 -15.90 0.13
C PHE A 3 17.75 -16.23 1.32
N ARG A 4 18.16 -15.90 2.56
CA ARG A 4 17.30 -16.09 3.74
C ARG A 4 16.05 -15.20 3.70
N MET A 5 16.17 -14.00 3.15
CA MET A 5 15.06 -13.07 3.00
C MET A 5 14.10 -13.49 1.89
N ILE A 6 14.63 -14.08 0.81
CA ILE A 6 13.82 -14.71 -0.25
C ILE A 6 13.01 -15.85 0.36
N PHE A 7 13.63 -16.73 1.14
CA PHE A 7 12.91 -17.80 1.84
C PHE A 7 11.86 -17.26 2.82
N ALA A 8 12.20 -16.24 3.62
CA ALA A 8 11.25 -15.61 4.52
C ALA A 8 10.02 -15.05 3.78
N GLY A 9 10.21 -14.54 2.55
CA GLY A 9 9.09 -14.12 1.71
C GLY A 9 8.28 -15.28 1.14
N LEU A 10 8.93 -16.38 0.74
CA LEU A 10 8.24 -17.60 0.28
C LEU A 10 7.36 -18.23 1.37
N LEU A 11 7.70 -18.04 2.66
CA LEU A 11 6.87 -18.49 3.78
C LEU A 11 5.48 -17.86 3.78
N PHE A 12 5.31 -16.62 3.30
CA PHE A 12 4.00 -15.96 3.30
C PHE A 12 3.03 -16.66 2.35
N PHE A 13 3.52 -17.20 1.22
CA PHE A 13 2.66 -17.92 0.26
C PHE A 13 2.08 -19.24 0.79
N PHE A 14 2.53 -19.72 1.94
CA PHE A 14 1.90 -20.83 2.67
C PHE A 14 0.42 -20.58 2.99
N ASN A 15 0.04 -19.30 3.09
CA ASN A 15 -1.25 -18.87 3.57
C ASN A 15 -2.44 -19.47 2.79
N PRO A 16 -3.42 -20.11 3.46
CA PRO A 16 -4.68 -20.44 2.83
C PRO A 16 -5.47 -19.16 2.54
N CYS A 17 -5.75 -18.89 1.27
CA CYS A 17 -6.63 -17.78 0.88
C CYS A 17 -8.07 -18.17 1.17
N ILE A 18 -8.80 -17.35 1.94
CA ILE A 18 -10.25 -17.47 2.11
C ILE A 18 -10.87 -16.41 1.22
N ASN A 19 -11.35 -16.80 0.04
CA ASN A 19 -11.89 -15.90 -0.98
C ASN A 19 -10.81 -14.88 -1.42
N LEU A 20 -11.10 -13.59 -1.32
CA LEU A 20 -10.14 -12.49 -1.54
C LEU A 20 -9.29 -12.17 -0.29
N PHE A 21 -9.59 -12.74 0.88
CA PHE A 21 -8.89 -12.45 2.12
C PHE A 21 -7.65 -13.33 2.30
N ASP A 22 -6.52 -12.66 2.47
CA ASP A 22 -5.23 -13.27 2.78
C ASP A 22 -4.89 -13.05 4.26
N ILE A 23 -5.04 -14.10 5.08
CA ILE A 23 -4.71 -14.09 6.53
C ILE A 23 -3.26 -13.64 6.79
N PHE A 24 -2.31 -14.17 6.03
CA PHE A 24 -0.97 -13.61 5.92
C PHE A 24 -0.87 -12.84 4.61
N PRO A 25 -0.58 -11.53 4.65
CA PRO A 25 -0.62 -10.75 3.43
C PRO A 25 0.53 -11.16 2.49
N ASP A 26 0.20 -11.81 1.38
CA ASP A 26 1.17 -12.30 0.38
C ASP A 26 2.01 -11.15 -0.22
N PHE A 27 1.50 -9.91 -0.19
CA PHE A 27 2.27 -8.72 -0.57
C PHE A 27 3.53 -8.53 0.30
N ILE A 28 3.48 -8.88 1.60
CA ILE A 28 4.65 -8.83 2.49
C ILE A 28 5.68 -9.86 2.03
N GLY A 29 5.23 -11.05 1.64
CA GLY A 29 6.05 -12.09 1.03
C GLY A 29 6.81 -11.57 -0.19
N CYS A 30 6.10 -10.93 -1.12
CA CYS A 30 6.69 -10.33 -2.31
C CYS A 30 7.67 -9.17 -2.00
N ILE A 31 7.41 -8.36 -0.97
CA ILE A 31 8.35 -7.32 -0.51
C ILE A 31 9.66 -7.95 -0.02
N LEU A 32 9.57 -9.02 0.76
CA LEU A 32 10.74 -9.74 1.27
C LEU A 32 11.54 -10.39 0.15
N ILE A 33 10.88 -11.02 -0.83
CA ILE A 33 11.54 -11.58 -2.02
C ILE A 33 12.24 -10.50 -2.83
N SER A 34 11.55 -9.40 -3.14
CA SER A 34 12.13 -8.27 -3.89
C SER A 34 13.34 -7.65 -3.17
N SER A 35 13.26 -7.57 -1.85
CA SER A 35 14.35 -7.06 -1.00
C SER A 35 15.54 -8.05 -0.94
N GLY A 36 15.27 -9.35 -0.82
CA GLY A 36 16.30 -10.38 -0.87
C GLY A 36 17.00 -10.47 -2.23
N LEU A 37 16.27 -10.21 -3.31
CA LEU A 37 16.79 -10.12 -4.67
C LEU A 37 17.53 -8.81 -4.97
N TYR A 38 17.53 -7.83 -4.06
CA TYR A 38 18.06 -6.49 -4.33
C TYR A 38 19.51 -6.52 -4.81
N LYS A 39 20.38 -7.26 -4.12
CA LYS A 39 21.79 -7.38 -4.50
C LYS A 39 21.98 -8.37 -5.65
N LEU A 40 21.22 -9.47 -5.64
CA LEU A 40 21.30 -10.51 -6.66
C LEU A 40 20.90 -10.00 -8.05
N SER A 41 19.99 -9.02 -8.14
CA SER A 41 19.58 -8.41 -9.40
C SER A 41 20.71 -7.67 -10.13
N ASP A 42 21.79 -7.32 -9.42
CA ASP A 42 22.94 -6.64 -10.00
C ASP A 42 24.09 -7.61 -10.35
N VAL A 43 23.92 -8.88 -9.97
CA VAL A 43 24.83 -9.97 -10.35
C VAL A 43 24.39 -10.57 -11.67
N GLU A 44 23.08 -10.85 -11.83
CA GLU A 44 22.56 -11.55 -13.00
C GLU A 44 21.18 -11.01 -13.44
N GLY A 45 20.97 -10.90 -14.76
CA GLY A 45 19.76 -10.35 -15.36
C GLY A 45 18.48 -11.13 -15.04
N ARG A 46 18.57 -12.44 -14.84
CA ARG A 46 17.42 -13.28 -14.44
C ARG A 46 16.90 -12.92 -13.05
N PHE A 47 17.78 -12.56 -12.11
CA PHE A 47 17.36 -12.07 -10.79
C PHE A 47 16.71 -10.69 -10.88
N PHE A 48 17.13 -9.85 -11.82
CA PHE A 48 16.45 -8.59 -12.11
C PHE A 48 15.02 -8.83 -12.63
N ALA A 49 14.83 -9.78 -13.55
CA ALA A 49 13.50 -10.16 -14.05
C ALA A 49 12.62 -10.71 -12.91
N ALA A 50 13.14 -11.63 -12.09
CA ALA A 50 12.43 -12.16 -10.92
C ALA A 50 11.99 -11.04 -9.96
N ARG A 51 12.87 -10.08 -9.70
CA ARG A 51 12.58 -8.93 -8.86
C ARG A 51 11.51 -8.02 -9.45
N GLN A 52 11.51 -7.81 -10.77
CA GLN A 52 10.48 -7.02 -11.44
C GLN A 52 9.11 -7.70 -11.36
N ILE A 53 9.05 -9.02 -11.54
CA ILE A 53 7.82 -9.81 -11.39
C ILE A 53 7.33 -9.74 -9.93
N SER A 54 8.23 -9.91 -8.96
CA SER A 54 7.91 -9.75 -7.54
C SER A 54 7.31 -8.37 -7.22
N ASN A 55 7.84 -7.29 -7.82
CA ASN A 55 7.30 -5.95 -7.63
C ASN A 55 5.90 -5.77 -8.24
N ARG A 56 5.62 -6.42 -9.38
CA ARG A 56 4.28 -6.40 -9.99
C ARG A 56 3.28 -7.20 -9.14
N LEU A 57 3.71 -8.33 -8.58
CA LEU A 57 2.90 -9.12 -7.63
C LEU A 57 2.53 -8.31 -6.38
N ILE A 58 3.42 -7.47 -5.84
CA ILE A 58 3.08 -6.55 -4.72
C ILE A 58 1.87 -5.70 -5.09
N ALA A 59 1.85 -5.10 -6.29
CA ALA A 59 0.75 -4.26 -6.73
C ALA A 59 -0.57 -5.04 -6.87
N ILE A 60 -0.50 -6.28 -7.36
CA ILE A 60 -1.66 -7.17 -7.51
C ILE A 60 -2.23 -7.58 -6.15
N TYR A 61 -1.38 -7.96 -5.19
CA TYR A 61 -1.85 -8.30 -3.84
C TYR A 61 -2.40 -7.08 -3.09
N LEU A 62 -1.83 -5.89 -3.31
CA LEU A 62 -2.39 -4.64 -2.77
C LEU A 62 -3.76 -4.31 -3.40
N SER A 63 -3.93 -4.51 -4.72
CA SER A 63 -5.24 -4.31 -5.34
C SER A 63 -6.25 -5.34 -4.86
N LYS A 64 -5.85 -6.61 -4.68
CA LYS A 64 -6.69 -7.67 -4.09
C LYS A 64 -7.19 -7.28 -2.69
N LEU A 65 -6.30 -6.78 -1.83
CA LEU A 65 -6.63 -6.26 -0.49
C LEU A 65 -7.65 -5.10 -0.58
N PHE A 66 -7.41 -4.13 -1.48
CA PHE A 66 -8.31 -3.00 -1.68
C PHE A 66 -9.72 -3.44 -2.12
N PHE A 67 -9.79 -4.35 -3.10
CA PHE A 67 -11.06 -4.87 -3.59
C PHE A 67 -11.76 -5.76 -2.56
N TRP A 68 -11.02 -6.46 -1.70
CA TRP A 68 -11.62 -7.18 -0.58
C TRP A 68 -12.36 -6.22 0.37
N VAL A 69 -11.69 -5.14 0.82
CA VAL A 69 -12.30 -4.11 1.70
C VAL A 69 -13.53 -3.49 1.03
N TYR A 70 -13.42 -3.14 -0.25
CA TYR A 70 -14.52 -2.55 -1.02
C TYR A 70 -15.70 -3.52 -1.21
N ALA A 71 -15.43 -4.77 -1.59
CA ALA A 71 -16.44 -5.81 -1.82
C ALA A 71 -17.21 -6.13 -0.53
N THR A 72 -16.54 -6.16 0.63
CA THR A 72 -17.22 -6.36 1.92
C THR A 72 -18.20 -5.25 2.28
N GLY A 73 -17.90 -4.00 1.90
CA GLY A 73 -18.73 -2.83 2.23
C GLY A 73 -19.86 -2.53 1.24
N SER A 74 -19.64 -2.80 -0.05
CA SER A 74 -20.56 -2.29 -1.09
C SER A 74 -20.87 -3.26 -2.22
N TRP A 75 -20.08 -4.33 -2.43
CA TRP A 75 -20.23 -5.20 -3.60
C TRP A 75 -19.98 -6.67 -3.31
N LYS A 76 -20.93 -7.30 -2.62
CA LYS A 76 -20.84 -8.71 -2.21
C LYS A 76 -20.87 -9.70 -3.39
N ASP A 77 -21.55 -9.38 -4.48
CA ASP A 77 -21.61 -10.26 -5.66
C ASP A 77 -20.29 -10.28 -6.47
N GLY A 78 -19.35 -9.37 -6.17
CA GLY A 78 -18.06 -9.28 -6.85
C GLY A 78 -17.04 -10.34 -6.45
N PHE A 79 -17.26 -11.12 -5.37
CA PHE A 79 -16.24 -12.04 -4.84
C PHE A 79 -15.83 -13.13 -5.82
N LEU A 80 -16.79 -13.78 -6.49
CA LEU A 80 -16.53 -14.87 -7.43
C LEU A 80 -15.68 -14.43 -8.65
N PRO A 81 -16.08 -13.40 -9.43
CA PRO A 81 -15.30 -12.98 -10.59
C PRO A 81 -13.92 -12.41 -10.19
N LEU A 82 -13.82 -11.68 -9.07
CA LEU A 82 -12.55 -11.15 -8.60
C LEU A 82 -11.60 -12.27 -8.16
N THR A 83 -12.08 -13.26 -7.40
CA THR A 83 -11.27 -14.41 -6.97
C THR A 83 -10.72 -15.18 -8.18
N PHE A 84 -11.52 -15.37 -9.22
CA PHE A 84 -11.08 -16.00 -10.47
C PHE A 84 -9.97 -15.18 -11.18
N ILE A 85 -10.20 -13.88 -11.40
CA ILE A 85 -9.25 -13.01 -12.10
C ILE A 85 -7.90 -12.97 -11.34
N TYR A 86 -7.94 -12.78 -10.02
CA TYR A 86 -6.73 -12.76 -9.21
C TYR A 86 -6.03 -14.12 -9.21
N ALA A 87 -6.75 -15.24 -9.09
CA ALA A 87 -6.15 -16.57 -9.15
C ALA A 87 -5.39 -16.80 -10.47
N VAL A 88 -5.98 -16.44 -11.62
CA VAL A 88 -5.34 -16.57 -12.94
C VAL A 88 -4.09 -15.70 -13.06
N ILE A 89 -4.20 -14.42 -12.70
CA ILE A 89 -3.07 -13.48 -12.76
C ILE A 89 -1.94 -13.95 -11.84
N GLU A 90 -2.26 -14.32 -10.61
CA GLU A 90 -1.28 -14.80 -9.63
C GLU A 90 -0.55 -16.05 -10.13
N ILE A 91 -1.25 -17.04 -10.70
CA ILE A 91 -0.63 -18.24 -11.27
C ILE A 91 0.37 -17.88 -12.36
N ILE A 92 -0.04 -17.06 -13.34
CA ILE A 92 0.82 -16.65 -14.47
C ILE A 92 2.07 -15.94 -13.95
N MET A 93 1.91 -15.01 -13.00
CA MET A 93 3.02 -14.25 -12.45
C MET A 93 3.93 -15.11 -11.56
N MET A 94 3.39 -16.05 -10.78
CA MET A 94 4.17 -16.98 -9.96
C MET A 94 5.02 -17.93 -10.79
N ILE A 95 4.48 -18.43 -11.91
CA ILE A 95 5.25 -19.23 -12.86
C ILE A 95 6.44 -18.41 -13.39
N GLY A 96 6.19 -17.17 -13.81
CA GLY A 96 7.24 -16.25 -14.25
C GLY A 96 8.28 -15.96 -13.17
N LEU A 97 7.84 -15.75 -11.92
CA LEU A 97 8.71 -15.51 -10.78
C LEU A 97 9.61 -16.72 -10.51
N CYS A 98 9.05 -17.93 -10.47
CA CYS A 98 9.78 -19.17 -10.22
C CYS A 98 10.79 -19.44 -11.35
N SER A 99 10.37 -19.34 -12.60
CA SER A 99 11.25 -19.52 -13.76
C SER A 99 12.46 -18.59 -13.71
N SER A 100 12.24 -17.31 -13.44
CA SER A 100 13.31 -16.31 -13.36
C SER A 100 14.19 -16.49 -12.11
N LEU A 101 13.59 -16.79 -10.95
CA LEU A 101 14.29 -16.97 -9.69
C LEU A 101 15.18 -18.20 -9.72
N TYR A 102 14.61 -19.38 -9.99
CA TYR A 102 15.35 -20.64 -10.01
C TYR A 102 16.31 -20.71 -11.20
N GLY A 103 15.94 -20.16 -12.36
CA GLY A 103 16.84 -20.06 -13.51
C GLY A 103 18.03 -19.10 -13.28
N GLY A 104 17.88 -18.08 -12.43
CA GLY A 104 18.99 -17.24 -11.98
C GLY A 104 19.90 -17.97 -10.99
N ILE A 105 19.33 -18.75 -10.07
CA ILE A 105 20.11 -19.58 -9.13
C ILE A 105 20.90 -20.64 -9.90
N GLU A 106 20.28 -21.34 -10.85
CA GLU A 106 20.92 -22.37 -11.67
C GLU A 106 22.12 -21.81 -12.44
N TYR A 107 21.92 -20.68 -13.12
CA TYR A 107 22.98 -20.02 -13.88
C TYR A 107 24.15 -19.63 -12.98
N THR A 108 23.88 -18.96 -11.86
CA THR A 108 24.94 -18.54 -10.94
C THR A 108 25.63 -19.70 -10.24
N CYS A 109 24.92 -20.79 -9.94
CA CYS A 109 25.53 -22.01 -9.39
C CYS A 109 26.51 -22.64 -10.38
N ASN A 110 26.15 -22.73 -11.67
CA ASN A 110 27.02 -23.27 -12.73
C ASN A 110 28.32 -22.46 -12.92
N LEU A 111 28.27 -21.14 -12.71
CA LEU A 111 29.41 -20.24 -12.96
C LEU A 111 30.29 -20.01 -11.73
N HIS A 112 29.74 -20.11 -10.52
CA HIS A 112 30.40 -19.66 -9.29
C HIS A 112 30.49 -20.74 -8.20
N GLY A 113 30.46 -22.02 -8.58
CA GLY A 113 30.79 -23.14 -7.69
C GLY A 113 29.66 -23.63 -6.79
N GLY A 114 28.42 -23.67 -7.30
CA GLY A 114 27.21 -24.10 -6.58
C GLY A 114 26.74 -25.52 -6.91
N ASP A 115 27.62 -26.40 -7.39
CA ASP A 115 27.27 -27.71 -7.99
C ASP A 115 26.42 -28.61 -7.08
N LYS A 116 26.63 -28.50 -5.77
CA LYS A 116 25.89 -29.25 -4.74
C LYS A 116 24.38 -28.98 -4.76
N HIS A 117 23.96 -27.82 -5.29
CA HIS A 117 22.57 -27.39 -5.28
C HIS A 117 21.85 -27.64 -6.61
N LEU A 118 22.58 -27.82 -7.72
CA LEU A 118 22.01 -27.95 -9.07
C LEU A 118 20.97 -29.07 -9.19
N SER A 119 21.27 -30.23 -8.59
CA SER A 119 20.37 -31.40 -8.63
C SER A 119 19.01 -31.17 -7.96
N GLN A 120 18.95 -30.23 -7.01
CA GLN A 120 17.73 -29.93 -6.24
C GLN A 120 16.89 -28.82 -6.88
N ILE A 121 17.48 -27.95 -7.71
CA ILE A 121 16.80 -26.76 -8.25
C ILE A 121 15.54 -27.12 -9.03
N ASN A 122 15.64 -28.06 -9.97
CA ASN A 122 14.53 -28.42 -10.84
C ASN A 122 13.35 -29.01 -10.03
N THR A 123 13.68 -29.85 -9.04
CA THR A 123 12.70 -30.46 -8.14
C THR A 123 11.99 -29.40 -7.30
N VAL A 124 12.73 -28.50 -6.64
CA VAL A 124 12.18 -27.43 -5.79
C VAL A 124 11.34 -26.44 -6.60
N SER A 125 11.80 -26.09 -7.80
CA SER A 125 11.07 -25.21 -8.73
C SER A 125 9.73 -25.80 -9.14
N LYS A 126 9.72 -27.06 -9.61
CA LYS A 126 8.49 -27.77 -10.01
C LYS A 126 7.50 -27.88 -8.86
N TYR A 127 7.94 -28.29 -7.67
CA TYR A 127 7.06 -28.37 -6.50
C TYR A 127 6.49 -27.02 -6.11
N THR A 128 7.29 -25.95 -6.17
CA THR A 128 6.80 -24.59 -5.89
C THR A 128 5.71 -24.18 -6.86
N VAL A 129 5.91 -24.39 -8.18
CA VAL A 129 4.91 -24.05 -9.20
C VAL A 129 3.62 -24.85 -9.01
N ILE A 130 3.73 -26.18 -8.81
CA ILE A 130 2.57 -27.04 -8.58
C ILE A 130 1.82 -26.58 -7.33
N PHE A 131 2.52 -26.29 -6.23
CA PHE A 131 1.90 -25.79 -5.02
C PHE A 131 1.13 -24.48 -5.26
N MET A 132 1.69 -23.50 -5.97
CA MET A 132 1.00 -22.23 -6.25
C MET A 132 -0.26 -22.42 -7.11
N ILE A 133 -0.20 -23.31 -8.11
CA ILE A 133 -1.37 -23.64 -8.96
C ILE A 133 -2.46 -24.28 -8.10
N VAL A 134 -2.11 -25.29 -7.30
CA VAL A 134 -3.07 -26.00 -6.46
C VAL A 134 -3.65 -25.06 -5.40
N LYS A 135 -2.83 -24.27 -4.72
CA LYS A 135 -3.29 -23.26 -3.74
C LYS A 135 -4.35 -22.34 -4.35
N ASN A 136 -4.07 -21.74 -5.50
CA ASN A 136 -4.99 -20.78 -6.13
C ASN A 136 -6.24 -21.46 -6.69
N ALA A 137 -6.13 -22.69 -7.19
CA ALA A 137 -7.29 -23.48 -7.59
C ALA A 137 -8.19 -23.82 -6.38
N LEU A 138 -7.60 -24.27 -5.27
CA LEU A 138 -8.34 -24.62 -4.05
C LEU A 138 -8.96 -23.40 -3.35
N ALA A 139 -8.45 -22.19 -3.58
CA ALA A 139 -9.08 -20.95 -3.13
C ALA A 139 -10.32 -20.59 -3.98
N PHE A 140 -10.32 -20.91 -5.27
CA PHE A 140 -11.41 -20.61 -6.19
C PHE A 140 -12.56 -21.64 -6.18
N VAL A 141 -12.25 -22.93 -6.04
CA VAL A 141 -13.26 -24.02 -6.07
C VAL A 141 -14.43 -23.80 -5.10
N PRO A 142 -14.22 -23.47 -3.80
CA PRO A 142 -15.34 -23.21 -2.91
C PRO A 142 -16.16 -21.96 -3.29
N GLU A 143 -15.56 -20.96 -3.93
CA GLU A 143 -16.31 -19.80 -4.44
C GLU A 143 -17.24 -20.19 -5.59
N ALA A 144 -16.80 -21.11 -6.46
CA ALA A 144 -17.62 -21.60 -7.58
C ALA A 144 -18.94 -22.25 -7.13
N PHE A 145 -19.09 -22.63 -5.86
CA PHE A 145 -20.35 -23.17 -5.33
C PHE A 145 -21.49 -22.15 -5.36
N GLU A 146 -21.19 -20.84 -5.34
CA GLU A 146 -22.22 -19.79 -5.50
C GLU A 146 -22.91 -19.83 -6.87
N LEU A 147 -22.28 -20.41 -7.90
CA LEU A 147 -22.92 -20.58 -9.21
C LEU A 147 -24.10 -21.55 -9.16
N ALA A 148 -24.15 -22.42 -8.16
CA ALA A 148 -25.24 -23.37 -7.96
C ALA A 148 -26.44 -22.74 -7.20
N ARG A 149 -26.36 -21.46 -6.82
CA ARG A 149 -27.43 -20.77 -6.10
C ARG A 149 -28.58 -20.45 -7.07
N PRO A 150 -29.82 -20.88 -6.77
CA PRO A 150 -30.96 -20.61 -7.63
C PRO A 150 -31.27 -19.10 -7.69
N SER A 151 -31.74 -18.63 -8.84
CA SER A 151 -32.04 -17.22 -9.06
C SER A 151 -33.23 -16.78 -8.21
N GLN A 152 -33.13 -15.62 -7.53
CA GLN A 152 -34.21 -15.08 -6.69
C GLN A 152 -35.50 -14.72 -7.46
N ASN A 153 -35.49 -14.76 -8.80
CA ASN A 153 -36.63 -14.37 -9.62
C ASN A 153 -37.68 -15.48 -9.81
N ASP A 154 -37.42 -16.70 -9.35
CA ASP A 154 -38.39 -17.79 -9.37
C ASP A 154 -39.26 -17.76 -8.10
N LEU A 155 -40.20 -16.79 -8.06
CA LEU A 155 -41.25 -16.66 -7.04
C LEU A 155 -42.30 -17.79 -7.08
N SER A 156 -42.09 -18.84 -7.86
CA SER A 156 -43.07 -19.89 -8.16
C SER A 156 -42.90 -21.20 -7.38
N TYR A 157 -42.04 -21.27 -6.37
CA TYR A 157 -41.79 -22.52 -5.63
C TYR A 157 -42.09 -22.40 -4.12
N HIS A 158 -43.34 -22.70 -3.76
CA HIS A 158 -43.75 -23.17 -2.42
C HIS A 158 -43.36 -24.65 -2.21
N ILE A 159 -42.13 -25.03 -2.54
CA ILE A 159 -41.68 -26.42 -2.43
C ILE A 159 -40.33 -26.37 -1.75
N ASP A 160 -40.28 -27.07 -0.61
CA ASP A 160 -39.16 -27.45 0.27
C ASP A 160 -37.80 -26.74 0.10
N PRO A 161 -37.10 -26.39 1.20
CA PRO A 161 -35.74 -25.88 1.10
C PRO A 161 -34.83 -26.94 0.47
N VAL A 162 -34.64 -26.86 -0.85
CA VAL A 162 -33.70 -27.68 -1.58
C VAL A 162 -32.33 -27.21 -1.14
N ILE A 163 -31.71 -27.94 -0.21
CA ILE A 163 -30.32 -27.69 0.19
C ILE A 163 -29.47 -27.83 -1.08
N THR A 164 -28.88 -26.72 -1.49
CA THR A 164 -28.03 -26.67 -2.69
C THR A 164 -26.57 -26.81 -2.31
N ILE A 165 -25.71 -27.08 -3.30
CA ILE A 165 -24.26 -27.14 -3.09
C ILE A 165 -23.73 -25.80 -2.56
N ALA A 166 -24.38 -24.67 -2.88
CA ALA A 166 -24.04 -23.34 -2.38
C ALA A 166 -24.11 -23.26 -0.83
N ASP A 167 -25.05 -23.97 -0.20
CA ASP A 167 -25.20 -23.98 1.26
C ASP A 167 -24.02 -24.65 1.98
N TYR A 168 -23.29 -25.53 1.26
CA TYR A 168 -22.10 -26.20 1.78
C TYR A 168 -20.80 -25.41 1.58
N LYS A 169 -20.86 -24.21 0.99
CA LYS A 169 -19.67 -23.39 0.70
C LYS A 169 -18.75 -23.22 1.90
N GLN A 170 -19.28 -22.92 3.09
CA GLN A 170 -18.47 -22.70 4.29
C GLN A 170 -17.68 -23.96 4.71
N TYR A 171 -18.27 -25.15 4.57
CA TYR A 171 -17.59 -26.42 4.84
C TYR A 171 -16.55 -26.74 3.78
N ALA A 172 -16.83 -26.44 2.50
CA ALA A 172 -15.87 -26.57 1.42
C ALA A 172 -14.64 -25.67 1.64
N VAL A 173 -14.86 -24.39 1.99
CA VAL A 173 -13.79 -23.45 2.35
C VAL A 173 -12.90 -24.02 3.46
N LEU A 174 -13.50 -24.56 4.52
CA LEU A 174 -12.76 -25.16 5.64
C LEU A 174 -11.94 -26.37 5.17
N PHE A 175 -12.55 -27.29 4.43
CA PHE A 175 -11.89 -28.49 3.91
C PHE A 175 -10.70 -28.16 3.00
N PHE A 176 -10.89 -27.26 2.03
CA PHE A 176 -9.84 -26.84 1.11
C PHE A 176 -8.73 -26.05 1.81
N THR A 177 -9.06 -25.25 2.83
CA THR A 177 -8.08 -24.57 3.69
C THR A 177 -7.15 -25.58 4.38
N VAL A 178 -7.71 -26.66 4.96
CA VAL A 178 -6.92 -27.71 5.61
C VAL A 178 -6.01 -28.42 4.59
N LEU A 179 -6.51 -28.72 3.39
CA LEU A 179 -5.70 -29.31 2.33
C LEU A 179 -4.53 -28.42 1.90
N VAL A 180 -4.77 -27.12 1.70
CA VAL A 180 -3.72 -26.14 1.36
C VAL A 180 -2.67 -26.06 2.47
N LEU A 181 -3.07 -26.08 3.74
CA LEU A 181 -2.14 -26.08 4.87
C LEU A 181 -1.25 -27.33 4.88
N ILE A 182 -1.80 -28.53 4.62
CA ILE A 182 -1.00 -29.77 4.57
C ILE A 182 0.03 -29.69 3.44
N LEU A 183 -0.41 -29.32 2.23
CA LEU A 183 0.47 -29.16 1.07
C LEU A 183 1.51 -28.05 1.30
N GLY A 184 1.10 -26.99 1.98
CA GLY A 184 1.92 -25.84 2.33
C GLY A 184 3.05 -26.19 3.30
N ILE A 185 2.83 -27.07 4.27
CA ILE A 185 3.88 -27.53 5.19
C ILE A 185 4.97 -28.25 4.41
N TYR A 186 4.58 -29.14 3.49
CA TYR A 186 5.53 -29.83 2.62
C TYR A 186 6.32 -28.84 1.74
N TYR A 187 5.62 -27.87 1.14
CA TYR A 187 6.21 -26.78 0.36
C TYR A 187 7.28 -25.99 1.16
N ILE A 188 6.97 -25.62 2.40
CA ILE A 188 7.91 -24.91 3.29
C ILE A 188 9.14 -25.77 3.57
N ILE A 189 8.97 -27.06 3.89
CA ILE A 189 10.10 -27.95 4.24
C ILE A 189 11.08 -28.06 3.07
N VAL A 190 10.56 -28.25 1.86
CA VAL A 190 11.37 -28.37 0.63
C VAL A 190 12.13 -27.07 0.37
N ASN A 191 11.46 -25.92 0.42
CA ASN A 191 12.08 -24.61 0.19
C ASN A 191 13.09 -24.24 1.29
N HIS A 192 12.77 -24.53 2.55
CA HIS A 192 13.65 -24.25 3.68
C HIS A 192 14.97 -24.99 3.55
N ARG A 193 14.94 -26.30 3.25
CA ARG A 193 16.17 -27.10 3.08
C ARG A 193 17.05 -26.53 1.97
N PHE A 194 16.44 -26.20 0.84
CA PHE A 194 17.14 -25.66 -0.33
C PHE A 194 17.77 -24.28 -0.06
N PHE A 195 16.98 -23.30 0.37
CA PHE A 195 17.47 -21.94 0.62
C PHE A 195 18.39 -21.84 1.83
N ARG A 196 18.21 -22.69 2.86
CA ARG A 196 19.16 -22.80 3.97
C ARG A 196 20.50 -23.35 3.48
N GLY A 197 20.50 -24.33 2.56
CA GLY A 197 21.70 -24.83 1.90
C GLY A 197 22.46 -23.71 1.19
N LEU A 198 21.79 -23.02 0.26
CA LEU A 198 22.36 -21.89 -0.49
C LEU A 198 22.89 -20.77 0.41
N ALA A 199 22.13 -20.39 1.44
CA ALA A 199 22.51 -19.30 2.34
C ALA A 199 23.70 -19.65 3.24
N ASN A 200 23.95 -20.94 3.47
CA ASN A 200 25.06 -21.41 4.29
C ASN A 200 26.31 -21.74 3.47
N ASP A 201 26.21 -21.81 2.15
CA ASP A 201 27.37 -21.88 1.26
C ASP A 201 28.10 -20.53 1.23
N ARG A 202 29.12 -20.41 2.09
CA ARG A 202 29.91 -19.19 2.25
C ARG A 202 30.75 -18.89 1.02
N VAL A 203 31.24 -19.90 0.31
CA VAL A 203 32.11 -19.72 -0.85
C VAL A 203 31.28 -19.13 -1.99
N PHE A 204 30.15 -19.77 -2.30
CA PHE A 204 29.21 -19.27 -3.30
C PHE A 204 28.71 -17.85 -2.97
N CYS A 205 28.28 -17.62 -1.73
CA CYS A 205 27.81 -16.29 -1.31
C CYS A 205 28.89 -15.21 -1.34
N ALA A 206 30.16 -15.55 -1.10
CA ALA A 206 31.27 -14.61 -1.14
C ALA A 206 31.59 -14.19 -2.59
N GLU A 207 31.60 -15.13 -3.54
CA GLU A 207 31.82 -14.81 -4.96
C GLU A 207 30.71 -13.91 -5.51
N LEU A 208 29.44 -14.22 -5.23
CA LEU A 208 28.34 -13.32 -5.62
C LEU A 208 28.48 -11.92 -5.01
N GLN A 209 29.00 -11.81 -3.78
CA GLN A 209 29.17 -10.53 -3.11
C GLN A 209 30.30 -9.72 -3.76
N LYS A 210 31.38 -10.39 -4.15
CA LYS A 210 32.48 -9.79 -4.90
C LYS A 210 32.01 -9.22 -6.24
N ILE A 211 31.19 -9.95 -6.99
CA ILE A 211 30.62 -9.47 -8.26
C ILE A 211 29.72 -8.26 -8.02
N TYR A 212 28.85 -8.32 -7.00
CA TYR A 212 28.01 -7.19 -6.63
C TYR A 212 28.83 -5.95 -6.28
N ASP A 213 29.88 -6.11 -5.46
CA ASP A 213 30.73 -5.00 -5.05
C ASP A 213 31.47 -4.42 -6.25
N GLN A 214 31.99 -5.24 -7.17
CA GLN A 214 32.60 -4.80 -8.42
C GLN A 214 31.63 -4.04 -9.33
N ASN A 215 30.39 -4.49 -9.46
CA ASN A 215 29.40 -3.87 -10.35
C ASN A 215 28.76 -2.60 -9.76
N VAL A 216 28.67 -2.47 -8.44
CA VAL A 216 27.92 -1.38 -7.77
C VAL A 216 28.83 -0.33 -7.14
N THR A 217 29.93 -0.71 -6.49
CA THR A 217 30.80 0.28 -5.82
C THR A 217 31.66 1.07 -6.81
N SER A 218 31.91 0.52 -7.98
CA SER A 218 32.57 1.21 -9.10
C SER A 218 31.71 2.32 -9.71
N ASN A 219 30.39 2.33 -9.48
CA ASN A 219 29.47 3.23 -10.19
C ASN A 219 28.66 4.12 -9.24
N GLU A 220 29.23 5.27 -8.88
CA GLU A 220 28.59 6.26 -8.02
C GLU A 220 27.25 6.77 -8.57
N THR A 221 27.15 6.93 -9.91
CA THR A 221 25.92 7.42 -10.56
C THR A 221 24.74 6.48 -10.34
N LEU A 222 24.99 5.17 -10.35
CA LEU A 222 24.00 4.14 -10.12
C LEU A 222 23.52 4.13 -8.66
N VAL A 223 24.43 4.37 -7.69
CA VAL A 223 24.07 4.51 -6.28
C VAL A 223 23.16 5.72 -6.04
N ILE A 224 23.48 6.86 -6.65
CA ILE A 224 22.70 8.10 -6.55
C ILE A 224 21.33 7.92 -7.22
N SER A 225 21.29 7.38 -8.44
CA SER A 225 20.05 7.08 -9.16
C SER A 225 19.09 6.20 -8.34
N ARG A 226 19.62 5.18 -7.66
CA ARG A 226 18.82 4.31 -6.76
C ARG A 226 18.29 5.01 -5.52
N ARG A 227 18.98 6.03 -4.99
CA ARG A 227 18.47 6.86 -3.88
C ARG A 227 17.30 7.71 -4.34
N PHE A 228 17.43 8.35 -5.51
CA PHE A 228 16.34 9.11 -6.12
C PHE A 228 15.13 8.25 -6.43
N ARG A 229 15.33 7.07 -7.03
CA ARG A 229 14.22 6.15 -7.33
C ARG A 229 13.44 5.75 -6.06
N ARG A 230 14.14 5.44 -4.96
CA ARG A 230 13.49 5.15 -3.68
C ARG A 230 12.74 6.36 -3.12
N PHE A 231 13.36 7.54 -3.16
CA PHE A 231 12.73 8.78 -2.76
C PHE A 231 11.42 9.03 -3.52
N PHE A 232 11.43 8.91 -4.86
CA PHE A 232 10.24 9.14 -5.66
C PHE A 232 9.14 8.10 -5.40
N ILE A 233 9.48 6.81 -5.31
CA ILE A 233 8.49 5.75 -5.02
C ILE A 233 7.81 6.00 -3.67
N ILE A 234 8.59 6.22 -2.62
CA ILE A 234 8.05 6.43 -1.27
C ILE A 234 7.21 7.71 -1.22
N SER A 235 7.68 8.80 -1.84
CA SER A 235 6.92 10.06 -1.91
C SER A 235 5.62 9.91 -2.71
N THR A 236 5.59 9.14 -3.80
CA THR A 236 4.35 8.86 -4.55
C THR A 236 3.36 8.08 -3.69
N ILE A 237 3.81 7.04 -2.97
CA ILE A 237 2.93 6.28 -2.07
C ILE A 237 2.39 7.19 -0.97
N ALA A 238 3.24 8.00 -0.36
CA ALA A 238 2.83 8.95 0.67
C ALA A 238 1.81 9.97 0.15
N ALA A 239 1.97 10.46 -1.10
CA ALA A 239 1.00 11.35 -1.73
C ALA A 239 -0.40 10.72 -1.77
N PHE A 240 -0.54 9.46 -2.17
CA PHE A 240 -1.85 8.79 -2.18
C PHE A 240 -2.44 8.58 -0.78
N LEU A 241 -1.60 8.40 0.24
CA LEU A 241 -2.05 8.28 1.63
C LEU A 241 -2.56 9.59 2.25
N THR A 242 -2.46 10.73 1.54
CA THR A 242 -3.14 11.97 1.97
C THR A 242 -4.63 12.00 1.63
N ILE A 243 -5.13 11.00 0.90
CA ILE A 243 -6.55 10.86 0.63
C ILE A 243 -7.18 10.20 1.86
N ASP A 244 -8.00 10.96 2.60
CA ASP A 244 -8.79 10.45 3.72
C ASP A 244 -9.73 9.34 3.21
N PHE A 245 -9.54 8.12 3.72
CA PHE A 245 -10.43 6.98 3.45
C PHE A 245 -11.31 6.77 4.69
N ALA A 246 -12.51 7.37 4.65
CA ALA A 246 -13.44 7.38 5.77
C ALA A 246 -14.78 6.71 5.46
N PRO A 247 -14.83 5.37 5.28
CA PRO A 247 -16.11 4.66 5.30
C PRO A 247 -16.74 4.86 6.70
N ASP A 248 -18.04 5.15 6.72
CA ASP A 248 -18.80 5.45 7.94
C ASP A 248 -18.25 6.61 8.79
N SER A 249 -17.67 7.64 8.16
CA SER A 249 -17.15 8.87 8.79
C SER A 249 -15.94 8.69 9.73
N VAL A 250 -15.39 7.48 9.84
CA VAL A 250 -14.16 7.22 10.62
C VAL A 250 -12.99 7.11 9.64
N ASN A 251 -12.01 8.02 9.75
CA ASN A 251 -10.82 7.93 8.91
C ASN A 251 -9.98 6.70 9.28
N ILE A 252 -9.98 5.68 8.42
CA ILE A 252 -9.28 4.41 8.67
C ILE A 252 -7.79 4.53 8.36
N LEU A 253 -7.41 5.46 7.49
CA LEU A 253 -6.03 5.68 7.05
C LEU A 253 -5.43 6.87 7.80
N PRO A 254 -4.56 6.65 8.81
CA PRO A 254 -4.01 7.75 9.59
C PRO A 254 -3.03 8.57 8.76
N ASP A 255 -3.19 9.90 8.75
CA ASP A 255 -2.26 10.87 8.14
C ASP A 255 -0.80 10.67 8.61
N ILE A 256 -0.63 10.13 9.82
CA ILE A 256 0.64 9.70 10.41
C ILE A 256 1.45 8.82 9.45
N LEU A 257 0.80 7.90 8.73
CA LEU A 257 1.48 7.02 7.78
C LEU A 257 2.05 7.80 6.60
N CYS A 258 1.31 8.78 6.08
CA CYS A 258 1.81 9.67 5.04
C CYS A 258 3.07 10.41 5.53
N TYR A 259 3.03 11.01 6.71
CA TYR A 259 4.15 11.80 7.24
C TYR A 259 5.37 10.93 7.54
N ALA A 260 5.16 9.74 8.10
CA ALA A 260 6.22 8.77 8.33
C ALA A 260 6.90 8.37 7.01
N LEU A 261 6.12 8.17 5.94
CA LEU A 261 6.69 7.84 4.63
C LEU A 261 7.42 9.02 3.98
N ILE A 262 6.93 10.26 4.05
CA ILE A 262 7.67 11.42 3.55
C ILE A 262 8.97 11.61 4.32
N PHE A 263 8.94 11.41 5.65
CA PHE A 263 10.14 11.43 6.47
C PHE A 263 11.11 10.31 6.09
N ALA A 264 10.63 9.08 5.84
CA ALA A 264 11.44 7.97 5.34
C ALA A 264 12.02 8.24 3.94
N ALA A 265 11.25 8.87 3.04
CA ALA A 265 11.69 9.29 1.72
C ALA A 265 12.85 10.28 1.84
N PHE A 266 12.73 11.26 2.74
CA PHE A 266 13.81 12.18 3.05
C PHE A 266 15.07 11.44 3.50
N LEU A 267 14.95 10.47 4.42
CA LEU A 267 16.09 9.70 4.92
C LEU A 267 16.81 8.91 3.81
N CYS A 268 16.08 8.47 2.77
CA CYS A 268 16.66 7.79 1.61
C CYS A 268 17.64 8.67 0.81
N LEU A 269 17.52 10.00 0.89
CA LEU A 269 18.44 10.93 0.23
C LEU A 269 19.81 11.04 0.96
N GLY A 270 19.92 10.56 2.20
CA GLY A 270 21.16 10.57 3.00
C GLY A 270 21.62 11.97 3.45
N GLY A 271 22.67 12.07 4.29
CA GLY A 271 23.31 13.31 4.79
C GLY A 271 22.80 13.85 6.15
N LYS A 272 23.05 15.12 6.49
CA LYS A 272 22.61 15.77 7.76
C LYS A 272 21.11 15.65 8.02
N ARG A 273 20.73 15.15 9.20
CA ARG A 273 19.35 14.81 9.60
C ARG A 273 18.70 15.78 10.61
N THR A 274 19.39 16.84 11.03
CA THR A 274 18.92 17.70 12.14
C THR A 274 17.61 18.44 11.84
N ALA A 275 17.57 19.21 10.75
CA ALA A 275 16.36 19.95 10.33
C ALA A 275 15.11 19.09 10.05
N PRO A 276 15.17 17.99 9.28
CA PRO A 276 13.99 17.14 9.01
C PRO A 276 13.52 16.39 10.26
N VAL A 277 14.40 16.02 11.18
CA VAL A 277 14.04 15.35 12.45
C VAL A 277 13.27 16.33 13.33
N ALA A 278 13.74 17.58 13.38
CA ALA A 278 13.10 18.66 14.13
C ALA A 278 11.71 19.05 13.60
N VAL A 279 11.35 18.68 12.36
CA VAL A 279 10.02 18.94 11.77
C VAL A 279 9.17 17.66 11.72
N GLY A 280 9.76 16.55 11.29
CA GLY A 280 9.07 15.29 11.06
C GLY A 280 8.60 14.61 12.34
N ILE A 281 9.40 14.61 13.41
CA ILE A 281 8.96 14.02 14.70
C ILE A 281 7.79 14.82 15.30
N PRO A 282 7.85 16.17 15.42
CA PRO A 282 6.70 16.93 15.89
C PRO A 282 5.46 16.77 15.01
N LEU A 283 5.61 16.70 13.69
CA LEU A 283 4.50 16.46 12.77
C LEU A 283 3.78 15.15 13.07
N MET A 284 4.52 14.05 13.23
CA MET A 284 3.93 12.74 13.56
C MET A 284 3.25 12.76 14.94
N LEU A 285 3.85 13.42 15.94
CA LEU A 285 3.25 13.56 17.26
C LEU A 285 1.95 14.38 17.22
N ILE A 286 1.96 15.53 16.53
CA ILE A 286 0.79 16.38 16.36
C ILE A 286 -0.32 15.60 15.65
N SER A 287 0.00 14.85 14.58
CA SER A 287 -1.00 14.04 13.87
C SER A 287 -1.65 12.97 14.74
N VAL A 288 -0.91 12.33 15.65
CA VAL A 288 -1.49 11.42 16.66
C VAL A 288 -2.47 12.16 17.57
N VAL A 289 -2.12 13.36 18.03
CA VAL A 289 -3.00 14.17 18.87
C VAL A 289 -4.21 14.64 18.06
N THR A 290 -4.03 15.11 16.83
CA THR A 290 -5.11 15.50 15.91
C THR A 290 -6.09 14.35 15.71
N LEU A 291 -5.60 13.12 15.50
CA LEU A 291 -6.46 11.94 15.32
C LEU A 291 -7.36 11.70 16.55
N VAL A 292 -6.81 11.84 17.76
CA VAL A 292 -7.59 11.70 19.01
C VAL A 292 -8.66 12.77 19.11
N PHE A 293 -8.30 14.04 18.84
CA PHE A 293 -9.27 15.13 18.87
C PHE A 293 -10.33 14.97 17.78
N ARG A 294 -9.94 14.61 16.56
CA ARG A 294 -10.85 14.30 15.43
C ARG A 294 -11.86 13.22 15.80
N ALA A 295 -11.41 12.13 16.43
CA ALA A 295 -12.31 11.06 16.86
C ALA A 295 -13.32 11.53 17.94
N ILE A 296 -12.88 12.35 18.90
CA ILE A 296 -13.76 12.93 19.94
C ILE A 296 -14.79 13.85 19.30
N THR A 297 -14.36 14.71 18.39
CA THR A 297 -15.19 15.72 17.77
C THR A 297 -16.16 15.10 16.75
N ASP A 298 -15.75 14.09 15.98
CA ASP A 298 -16.59 13.33 15.05
C ASP A 298 -17.66 12.51 15.80
N ALA A 299 -17.31 11.91 16.94
CA ALA A 299 -18.29 11.26 17.83
C ALA A 299 -19.34 12.26 18.36
N GLY A 300 -18.92 13.51 18.64
CA GLY A 300 -19.83 14.59 19.01
C GLY A 300 -20.78 14.98 17.87
N VAL A 301 -20.25 15.14 16.65
CA VAL A 301 -21.04 15.45 15.44
C VAL A 301 -22.04 14.34 15.15
N ASN A 302 -21.62 13.08 15.16
CA ASN A 302 -22.50 11.94 14.90
C ASN A 302 -23.61 11.79 15.94
N ARG A 303 -23.37 12.17 17.21
CA ARG A 303 -24.44 12.27 18.21
C ARG A 303 -25.43 13.36 17.87
N ILE A 304 -24.98 14.55 17.48
CA ILE A 304 -25.89 15.66 17.09
C ILE A 304 -26.76 15.26 15.89
N MET A 305 -26.18 14.54 14.92
CA MET A 305 -26.87 14.14 13.69
C MET A 305 -27.73 12.87 13.86
N GLY A 306 -27.43 12.00 14.83
CA GLY A 306 -28.11 10.71 15.03
C GLY A 306 -29.28 10.71 16.02
N TYR A 307 -29.40 11.73 16.88
CA TYR A 307 -30.52 11.82 17.82
C TYR A 307 -31.65 12.69 17.24
N GLU A 308 -32.74 12.06 16.76
CA GLU A 308 -34.03 12.73 16.52
C GLU A 308 -34.76 13.16 17.81
N THR A 309 -34.10 13.11 18.98
CA THR A 309 -34.78 13.20 20.29
C THR A 309 -34.43 14.48 21.07
N TYR A 310 -35.50 15.24 21.31
CA TYR A 310 -35.78 16.44 22.10
C TYR A 310 -34.96 16.84 23.35
N ASN A 311 -33.85 16.19 23.71
CA ASN A 311 -33.06 16.50 24.90
C ASN A 311 -31.58 16.81 24.61
N VAL A 312 -31.33 17.60 23.57
CA VAL A 312 -29.97 18.07 23.20
C VAL A 312 -29.49 19.24 24.08
N SER A 313 -30.34 19.77 24.97
CA SER A 313 -30.09 21.01 25.71
C SER A 313 -29.01 20.95 26.80
N ARG A 314 -28.44 19.77 27.10
CA ARG A 314 -27.39 19.63 28.13
C ARG A 314 -26.14 18.84 27.73
N ILE A 315 -26.08 18.27 26.52
CA ILE A 315 -24.86 17.62 26.02
C ILE A 315 -24.00 18.68 25.32
N ARG A 316 -23.44 19.54 26.18
CA ARG A 316 -22.39 20.55 26.00
C ARG A 316 -21.87 20.78 24.57
N ILE A 317 -22.42 21.83 23.96
CA ILE A 317 -21.74 22.70 22.98
C ILE A 317 -20.38 23.22 23.54
N VAL A 318 -20.17 23.18 24.86
CA VAL A 318 -18.92 23.54 25.55
C VAL A 318 -17.84 22.43 25.48
N GLU A 319 -18.23 21.14 25.46
CA GLU A 319 -17.29 20.01 25.32
C GLU A 319 -16.84 19.82 23.87
N THR A 320 -17.71 20.15 22.91
CA THR A 320 -17.38 20.10 21.48
C THR A 320 -16.70 21.37 20.99
N GLY A 321 -17.01 22.55 21.55
CA GLY A 321 -16.42 23.83 21.13
C GLY A 321 -14.93 23.96 21.43
N GLU A 322 -14.49 23.64 22.65
CA GLU A 322 -13.06 23.72 23.01
C GLU A 322 -12.23 22.66 22.29
N ALA A 323 -12.73 21.42 22.23
CA ALA A 323 -12.09 20.33 21.49
C ALA A 323 -12.01 20.65 19.98
N PHE A 324 -13.01 21.32 19.42
CA PHE A 324 -13.00 21.79 18.03
C PHE A 324 -11.94 22.88 17.80
N VAL A 325 -11.87 23.91 18.66
CA VAL A 325 -10.87 24.97 18.53
C VAL A 325 -9.45 24.41 18.63
N ILE A 326 -9.21 23.50 19.59
CA ILE A 326 -7.93 22.80 19.73
C ILE A 326 -7.65 21.94 18.50
N GLY A 327 -8.63 21.20 18.00
CA GLY A 327 -8.51 20.39 16.79
C GLY A 327 -8.15 21.21 15.55
N VAL A 328 -8.80 22.36 15.35
CA VAL A 328 -8.48 23.29 14.25
C VAL A 328 -7.05 23.84 14.39
N ALA A 329 -6.64 24.22 15.60
CA ALA A 329 -5.28 24.69 15.84
C ALA A 329 -4.24 23.60 15.53
N LEU A 330 -4.49 22.36 15.95
CA LEU A 330 -3.63 21.21 15.67
C LEU A 330 -3.51 20.94 14.16
N ILE A 331 -4.62 20.98 13.43
CA ILE A 331 -4.62 20.81 11.97
C ILE A 331 -3.81 21.91 11.29
N VAL A 332 -3.97 23.17 11.70
CA VAL A 332 -3.17 24.27 11.15
C VAL A 332 -1.68 24.05 11.41
N CYS A 333 -1.30 23.60 12.62
CA CYS A 333 0.08 23.23 12.92
C CYS A 333 0.58 22.07 12.04
N GLU A 334 -0.24 21.04 11.87
CA GLU A 334 0.03 19.86 11.04
C GLU A 334 0.25 20.24 9.57
N MET A 335 -0.61 21.09 9.00
CA MET A 335 -0.47 21.64 7.65
C MET A 335 0.86 22.37 7.46
N ILE A 336 1.20 23.27 8.39
CA ILE A 336 2.44 24.07 8.32
C ILE A 336 3.65 23.13 8.35
N LEU A 337 3.68 22.19 9.29
CA LEU A 337 4.78 21.24 9.43
C LEU A 337 4.87 20.27 8.24
N PHE A 338 3.75 19.84 7.68
CA PHE A 338 3.70 19.00 6.48
C PHE A 338 4.29 19.73 5.27
N VAL A 339 3.85 20.96 5.00
CA VAL A 339 4.38 21.79 3.91
C VAL A 339 5.88 22.05 4.10
N LEU A 340 6.32 22.33 5.33
CA LEU A 340 7.74 22.50 5.66
C LEU A 340 8.54 21.22 5.39
N LEU A 341 8.03 20.05 5.76
CA LEU A 341 8.70 18.76 5.52
C LEU A 341 8.82 18.46 4.02
N VAL A 342 7.76 18.71 3.24
CA VAL A 342 7.78 18.58 1.77
C VAL A 342 8.76 19.58 1.14
N ALA A 343 8.83 20.81 1.64
CA ALA A 343 9.78 21.81 1.16
C ALA A 343 11.23 21.43 1.46
N LEU A 344 11.52 20.94 2.68
CA LEU A 344 12.85 20.47 3.07
C LEU A 344 13.30 19.27 2.24
N SER A 345 12.41 18.31 2.01
CA SER A 345 12.71 17.13 1.18
C SER A 345 12.94 17.50 -0.28
N SER A 346 12.10 18.36 -0.85
CA SER A 346 12.21 18.84 -2.24
C SER A 346 13.49 19.66 -2.46
N ARG A 347 13.83 20.58 -1.54
CA ARG A 347 15.09 21.36 -1.60
C ARG A 347 16.32 20.45 -1.55
N ARG A 348 16.29 19.42 -0.71
CA ARG A 348 17.39 18.47 -0.60
C ARG A 348 17.53 17.63 -1.87
N ALA A 349 16.42 17.12 -2.41
CA ALA A 349 16.41 16.38 -3.66
C ALA A 349 17.00 17.23 -4.79
N ALA A 350 16.59 18.50 -4.91
CA ALA A 350 17.13 19.43 -5.90
C ALA A 350 18.62 19.73 -5.69
N LYS A 351 19.08 19.94 -4.45
CA LYS A 351 20.52 20.15 -4.15
C LYS A 351 21.35 18.93 -4.53
N LEU A 352 20.92 17.73 -4.15
CA LEU A 352 21.63 16.49 -4.45
C LEU A 352 21.67 16.26 -5.97
N TYR A 353 20.58 16.56 -6.67
CA TYR A 353 20.52 16.42 -8.12
C TYR A 353 21.47 17.39 -8.82
N ASN A 354 21.44 18.67 -8.45
CA ASN A 354 22.33 19.69 -9.01
C ASN A 354 23.81 19.33 -8.82
N VAL A 355 24.19 18.86 -7.63
CA VAL A 355 25.57 18.38 -7.39
C VAL A 355 25.94 17.18 -8.28
N SER A 356 24.97 16.34 -8.63
CA SER A 356 25.23 15.09 -9.37
C SER A 356 25.17 15.24 -10.89
N THR A 357 24.41 16.20 -11.41
CA THR A 357 24.13 16.34 -12.86
C THR A 357 24.39 17.74 -13.41
N GLY A 358 24.63 18.74 -12.56
CA GLY A 358 24.74 20.16 -12.95
C GLY A 358 23.41 20.84 -13.32
N ASP A 359 22.30 20.09 -13.31
CA ASP A 359 20.97 20.59 -13.68
C ASP A 359 20.11 20.93 -12.43
N SER A 360 19.04 21.70 -12.63
CA SER A 360 18.07 21.99 -11.57
C SER A 360 16.74 21.23 -11.77
N ILE A 361 16.10 20.85 -10.66
CA ILE A 361 14.74 20.30 -10.63
C ILE A 361 13.82 21.30 -9.92
N SER A 362 12.57 21.38 -10.38
CA SER A 362 11.55 22.22 -9.76
C SER A 362 11.24 21.77 -8.33
N VAL A 363 11.49 22.67 -7.38
CA VAL A 363 11.15 22.53 -5.95
C VAL A 363 9.79 23.15 -5.62
N ALA A 364 9.38 24.17 -6.40
CA ALA A 364 8.18 24.94 -6.15
C ALA A 364 6.90 24.15 -6.43
N PHE A 365 6.88 23.32 -7.49
CA PHE A 365 5.65 22.65 -7.89
C PHE A 365 5.16 21.59 -6.88
N PRO A 366 6.02 20.67 -6.35
CA PRO A 366 5.59 19.74 -5.29
C PRO A 366 5.12 20.44 -4.01
N THR A 367 5.76 21.55 -3.65
CA THR A 367 5.42 22.31 -2.44
C THR A 367 4.09 23.03 -2.57
N VAL A 368 3.81 23.64 -3.73
CA VAL A 368 2.51 24.26 -4.02
C VAL A 368 1.38 23.23 -3.98
N CYS A 369 1.56 22.06 -4.60
CA CYS A 369 0.55 20.99 -4.55
C CYS A 369 0.31 20.50 -3.11
N ALA A 370 1.38 20.28 -2.32
CA ALA A 370 1.24 19.90 -0.91
C ALA A 370 0.52 20.96 -0.07
N SER A 371 0.79 22.25 -0.30
CA SER A 371 0.06 23.34 0.35
C SER A 371 -1.42 23.34 0.00
N PHE A 372 -1.76 23.08 -1.26
CA PHE A 372 -3.15 23.04 -1.71
C PHE A 372 -3.91 21.84 -1.11
N VAL A 373 -3.28 20.66 -1.06
CA VAL A 373 -3.82 19.49 -0.35
C VAL A 373 -4.05 19.83 1.13
N ALA A 374 -3.06 20.39 1.81
CA ALA A 374 -3.17 20.74 3.22
C ALA A 374 -4.35 21.70 3.50
N VAL A 375 -4.47 22.78 2.70
CA VAL A 375 -5.58 23.77 2.79
C VAL A 375 -6.94 23.12 2.61
N LEU A 376 -7.09 22.27 1.60
CA LEU A 376 -8.37 21.62 1.35
C LEU A 376 -8.71 20.55 2.39
N SER A 377 -7.73 19.80 2.90
CA SER A 377 -7.95 18.84 3.99
C SER A 377 -8.44 19.53 5.26
N ALA A 378 -7.87 20.69 5.60
CA ALA A 378 -8.34 21.48 6.74
C ALA A 378 -9.76 22.02 6.55
N LEU A 379 -10.09 22.47 5.33
CA LEU A 379 -11.47 22.87 5.01
C LEU A 379 -12.45 21.70 5.13
N SER A 380 -12.08 20.53 4.61
CA SER A 380 -12.89 19.31 4.70
C SER A 380 -13.14 18.89 6.16
N TYR A 381 -12.17 19.10 7.05
CA TYR A 381 -12.35 18.87 8.48
C TYR A 381 -13.36 19.83 9.13
N VAL A 382 -13.39 21.10 8.75
CA VAL A 382 -14.26 22.12 9.36
C VAL A 382 -15.73 21.97 8.91
N CYS A 383 -15.97 21.48 7.69
CA CYS A 383 -17.32 21.39 7.11
C CYS A 383 -18.33 20.53 7.92
N PRO A 384 -18.01 19.31 8.40
CA PRO A 384 -18.91 18.53 9.24
C PRO A 384 -19.41 19.27 10.49
N TYR A 385 -18.56 20.09 11.10
CA TYR A 385 -18.93 20.88 12.28
C TYR A 385 -19.88 22.02 11.94
N LEU A 386 -19.62 22.72 10.85
CA LEU A 386 -20.54 23.75 10.34
C LEU A 386 -21.90 23.13 10.01
N LYS A 387 -21.91 21.93 9.39
CA LYS A 387 -23.13 21.18 9.10
C LYS A 387 -23.89 20.84 10.39
N ALA A 388 -23.21 20.27 11.38
CA ALA A 388 -23.79 19.94 12.68
C ALA A 388 -24.33 21.17 13.42
N TYR A 389 -23.63 22.30 13.36
CA TYR A 389 -24.06 23.56 13.96
C TYR A 389 -25.36 24.09 13.33
N PHE A 390 -25.43 24.12 12.00
CA PHE A 390 -26.65 24.53 11.30
C PHE A 390 -27.81 23.55 11.54
N HIS A 391 -27.54 22.25 11.60
CA HIS A 391 -28.54 21.23 11.89
C HIS A 391 -29.08 21.32 13.33
N TYR A 392 -28.22 21.58 14.32
CA TYR A 392 -28.65 21.86 15.69
C TYR A 392 -29.51 23.12 15.78
N GLY A 393 -29.14 24.18 15.05
CA GLY A 393 -29.94 25.40 14.95
C GLY A 393 -31.31 25.15 14.33
N TYR A 394 -31.39 24.30 13.31
CA TYR A 394 -32.64 23.88 12.66
C TYR A 394 -33.59 23.19 13.64
N ILE A 395 -33.10 22.20 14.39
CA ILE A 395 -33.91 21.42 15.33
C ILE A 395 -34.50 22.30 16.44
N ASN A 396 -33.76 23.32 16.90
CA ASN A 396 -34.16 24.13 18.05
C ASN A 396 -34.92 25.43 17.72
N ASN A 397 -34.91 25.89 16.46
CA ASN A 397 -35.60 27.12 16.05
C ASN A 397 -36.65 26.87 14.97
N THR A 398 -37.91 26.78 15.37
CA THR A 398 -39.07 26.53 14.49
C THR A 398 -39.37 27.67 13.51
N LEU A 399 -38.88 28.90 13.75
CA LEU A 399 -39.14 30.08 12.90
C LEU A 399 -38.16 30.25 11.72
N THR A 400 -36.98 29.61 11.75
CA THR A 400 -35.92 29.77 10.73
C THR A 400 -35.51 28.46 10.06
N GLY A 401 -36.23 27.37 10.33
CA GLY A 401 -35.86 26.01 9.93
C GLY A 401 -35.47 25.86 8.45
N GLY A 402 -36.34 26.30 7.53
CA GLY A 402 -36.06 26.13 6.09
C GLY A 402 -34.78 26.82 5.58
N TYR A 403 -34.27 27.85 6.27
CA TYR A 403 -33.01 28.52 5.91
C TYR A 403 -31.78 27.77 6.42
N LEU A 404 -31.83 27.29 7.67
CA LEU A 404 -30.71 26.58 8.31
C LEU A 404 -30.47 25.20 7.69
N GLU A 405 -31.53 24.50 7.29
CA GLU A 405 -31.43 23.24 6.55
C GLU A 405 -30.76 23.42 5.18
N ARG A 406 -31.13 24.48 4.42
CA ARG A 406 -30.47 24.82 3.16
C ARG A 406 -28.99 25.18 3.35
N MET A 407 -28.63 25.79 4.48
CA MET A 407 -27.23 26.07 4.80
C MET A 407 -26.45 24.79 5.11
N ALA A 408 -27.03 23.86 5.87
CA ALA A 408 -26.41 22.55 6.13
C ALA A 408 -26.15 21.77 4.82
N GLN A 409 -27.12 21.76 3.90
CA GLN A 409 -26.97 21.14 2.57
C GLN A 409 -25.88 21.81 1.72
N LYS A 410 -25.77 23.15 1.76
CA LYS A 410 -24.69 23.87 1.07
C LYS A 410 -23.31 23.53 1.63
N VAL A 411 -23.19 23.40 2.96
CA VAL A 411 -21.93 23.02 3.61
C VAL A 411 -21.51 21.60 3.21
N GLU A 412 -22.45 20.68 3.13
CA GLU A 412 -22.20 19.32 2.63
C GLU A 412 -21.74 19.30 1.16
N MET A 413 -22.37 20.11 0.31
CA MET A 413 -21.93 20.27 -1.08
C MET A 413 -20.50 20.85 -1.15
N ILE A 414 -20.17 21.85 -0.33
CA ILE A 414 -18.82 22.42 -0.24
C ILE A 414 -17.82 21.36 0.19
N GLN A 415 -18.14 20.53 1.19
CA GLN A 415 -17.29 19.43 1.63
C GLN A 415 -17.02 18.44 0.50
N GLY A 416 -18.07 18.04 -0.24
CA GLY A 416 -17.94 17.16 -1.40
C GLY A 416 -17.03 17.73 -2.49
N VAL A 417 -17.17 19.03 -2.78
CA VAL A 417 -16.31 19.75 -3.73
C VAL A 417 -14.87 19.82 -3.23
N CYS A 418 -14.64 20.12 -1.94
CA CYS A 418 -13.30 20.10 -1.34
C CYS A 418 -12.65 18.73 -1.49
N ASN A 419 -13.35 17.64 -1.17
CA ASN A 419 -12.84 16.27 -1.31
C ASN A 419 -12.49 15.92 -2.77
N LEU A 420 -13.30 16.37 -3.73
CA LEU A 420 -12.99 16.22 -5.15
C LEU A 420 -11.71 16.97 -5.52
N PHE A 421 -11.55 18.22 -5.07
CA PHE A 421 -10.33 18.99 -5.31
C PHE A 421 -9.10 18.41 -4.60
N ILE A 422 -9.25 17.82 -3.41
CA ILE A 422 -8.17 17.08 -2.74
C ILE A 422 -7.70 15.94 -3.64
N PHE A 423 -8.63 15.15 -4.17
CA PHE A 423 -8.29 14.05 -5.08
C PHE A 423 -7.49 14.54 -6.30
N PHE A 424 -7.94 15.62 -6.97
CA PHE A 424 -7.19 16.21 -8.08
C PHE A 424 -5.83 16.77 -7.66
N ALA A 425 -5.73 17.41 -6.50
CA ALA A 425 -4.49 17.97 -5.96
C ALA A 425 -3.47 16.86 -5.65
N VAL A 426 -3.93 15.73 -5.12
CA VAL A 426 -3.10 14.54 -4.87
C VAL A 426 -2.61 13.94 -6.18
N LEU A 427 -3.47 13.84 -7.21
CA LEU A 427 -3.05 13.39 -8.53
C LEU A 427 -1.98 14.31 -9.14
N LEU A 428 -2.14 15.64 -9.01
CA LEU A 428 -1.14 16.61 -9.46
C LEU A 428 0.16 16.50 -8.67
N PHE A 429 0.09 16.28 -7.36
CA PHE A 429 1.26 16.06 -6.50
C PHE A 429 2.00 14.77 -6.90
N ALA A 430 1.30 13.66 -7.06
CA ALA A 430 1.86 12.40 -7.53
C ALA A 430 2.44 12.52 -8.95
N TYR A 431 1.76 13.24 -9.85
CA TYR A 431 2.26 13.53 -11.19
C TYR A 431 3.54 14.37 -11.16
N SER A 432 3.63 15.37 -10.28
CA SER A 432 4.85 16.17 -10.10
C SER A 432 6.04 15.29 -9.71
N ILE A 433 5.84 14.40 -8.75
CA ILE A 433 6.84 13.44 -8.26
C ILE A 433 7.26 12.52 -9.41
N TYR A 434 6.29 11.99 -10.16
CA TYR A 434 6.54 11.12 -11.31
C TYR A 434 7.31 11.83 -12.44
N HIS A 435 6.91 13.03 -12.81
CA HIS A 435 7.56 13.83 -13.84
C HIS A 435 9.02 14.13 -13.46
N ASN A 436 9.27 14.52 -12.20
CA ASN A 436 10.63 14.70 -11.69
C ASN A 436 11.42 13.38 -11.70
N SER A 437 10.79 12.26 -11.33
CA SER A 437 11.42 10.94 -11.42
C SER A 437 11.83 10.57 -12.85
N ARG A 438 11.00 10.89 -13.85
CA ARG A 438 11.31 10.60 -15.26
C ARG A 438 12.49 11.43 -15.75
N LYS A 439 12.53 12.73 -15.43
CA LYS A 439 13.67 13.61 -15.74
C LYS A 439 14.98 13.08 -15.14
N VAL A 440 14.92 12.68 -13.87
CA VAL A 440 16.07 12.12 -13.15
C VAL A 440 16.55 10.82 -13.82
N ASN A 441 15.65 9.90 -14.12
CA ASN A 441 16.00 8.63 -14.78
C ASN A 441 16.62 8.85 -16.17
N LEU A 442 16.08 9.77 -16.98
CA LEU A 442 16.60 10.06 -18.31
C LEU A 442 18.04 10.59 -18.25
N ARG A 443 18.34 11.51 -17.33
CA ARG A 443 19.70 12.09 -17.19
C ARG A 443 20.72 11.09 -16.65
N PHE A 444 20.35 10.29 -15.66
CA PHE A 444 21.26 9.25 -15.16
C PHE A 444 21.53 8.16 -16.21
N ASN A 445 20.54 7.83 -17.06
CA ASN A 445 20.76 6.90 -18.17
C ASN A 445 21.68 7.50 -19.27
N LEU A 446 21.59 8.81 -19.54
CA LEU A 446 22.49 9.48 -20.49
C LEU A 446 23.95 9.51 -20.00
N HIS A 447 24.18 9.80 -18.71
CA HIS A 447 25.52 9.73 -18.12
C HIS A 447 26.08 8.30 -18.05
N PHE A 448 25.21 7.30 -17.89
CA PHE A 448 25.62 5.91 -17.91
C PHE A 448 26.12 5.49 -19.30
N ASN A 449 25.43 5.92 -20.37
CA ASN A 449 25.84 5.60 -21.75
C ASN A 449 27.07 6.38 -22.21
N SER A 450 27.32 7.60 -21.70
CA SER A 450 28.51 8.38 -22.06
C SER A 450 29.81 7.89 -21.42
N ASN A 451 29.74 7.10 -20.35
CA ASN A 451 30.90 6.54 -19.65
C ASN A 451 31.22 5.09 -20.10
N LEU A 452 30.43 4.53 -21.02
CA LEU A 452 30.61 3.19 -21.61
C LEU A 452 31.16 3.24 -23.05
N VAL A 453 31.48 4.44 -23.54
CA VAL A 453 32.24 4.72 -24.77
C VAL A 453 33.58 5.31 -24.35
#